data_AF-A0A1I2E6F3-F1
#
_entry.id   AF-A0A1I2E6F3-F1
#
_cell.length_a   1.000
_cell.length_b   1.000
_cell.length_c   1.000
_cell.angle_alpha   90.00
_cell.angle_beta   90.00
_cell.angle_gamma   90.00
#
_symmetry.space_group_name_H-M   'P 1'
#
loop_
_entity.id
_entity.type
_entity.pdbx_description
1 polymer ?
#
loop_
_entity_poly.entity_id
_entity_poly.type
_entity_poly.pdbx_seq_one_letter_code
_entity_poly.pdbx_strand_id
1 'polypeptide(L)' 'MELIIDFDNIEDASKKEWLISTLKIMGIDYHTSEKPQTLAEYNQDLNAGNDEIEKGDFINAVDLKKEASKW' A
#
# COMPACT_ATOMS: atom_id res chain seq x y z
N MET A 1 3.84 -15.51 21.28
CA MET A 1 3.35 -16.01 19.98
C MET A 1 3.34 -14.81 19.06
N GLU A 2 3.98 -14.91 17.91
CA GLU A 2 4.08 -13.81 16.95
C GLU A 2 2.98 -14.00 15.90
N LEU A 3 2.09 -13.01 15.77
CA LEU A 3 0.97 -13.05 14.84
C LEU A 3 1.43 -12.49 13.49
N ILE A 4 1.44 -13.31 12.44
CA ILE A 4 1.75 -12.88 11.07
C ILE A 4 0.44 -12.82 10.27
N ILE A 5 0.15 -11.67 9.66
CA ILE A 5 -1.10 -11.41 8.93
C ILE A 5 -0.79 -11.04 7.48
N ASP A 6 -1.36 -11.79 6.54
CA ASP A 6 -1.42 -11.40 5.13
C ASP A 6 -2.67 -10.55 4.90
N PHE A 7 -2.50 -9.23 4.96
CA PHE A 7 -3.59 -8.29 4.71
C PHE A 7 -4.01 -8.22 3.23
N ASP A 8 -3.19 -8.71 2.31
CA ASP A 8 -3.50 -8.69 0.87
C ASP A 8 -4.51 -9.79 0.53
N ASN A 9 -4.59 -10.83 1.36
CA ASN A 9 -5.62 -11.86 1.28
C ASN A 9 -6.96 -11.45 1.93
N ILE A 10 -7.11 -10.21 2.40
CA ILE A 10 -8.37 -9.65 2.92
C ILE A 10 -8.93 -8.67 1.89
N GLU A 11 -9.79 -9.16 0.99
CA GLU A 11 -10.36 -8.38 -0.11
C GLU A 11 -11.29 -7.24 0.35
N ASP A 12 -11.91 -7.39 1.52
CA ASP A 12 -12.86 -6.43 2.08
C ASP A 12 -12.15 -5.40 2.96
N ALA A 13 -12.14 -4.14 2.50
CA ALA A 13 -11.50 -3.03 3.20
C ALA A 13 -12.06 -2.80 4.63
N SER A 14 -13.36 -3.01 4.84
CA SER A 14 -14.00 -2.83 6.15
C SER A 14 -13.56 -3.91 7.13
N LYS A 15 -13.39 -5.16 6.65
CA LYS A 15 -12.88 -6.26 7.48
C LYS A 15 -11.41 -6.06 7.84
N LYS A 16 -10.61 -5.53 6.91
CA LYS A 16 -9.21 -5.17 7.15
C LYS A 16 -9.10 -4.08 8.23
N GLU A 17 -9.89 -3.01 8.13
CA GLU A 17 -9.92 -1.95 9.15
C GLU A 17 -10.39 -2.46 10.52
N TRP A 18 -11.45 -3.27 10.55
CA TRP A 18 -11.98 -3.84 11.79
C TRP A 18 -10.92 -4.69 12.50
N LEU A 19 -10.20 -5.54 11.76
CA LEU A 19 -9.14 -6.38 12.31
C LEU A 19 -8.00 -5.55 12.89
N ILE A 20 -7.49 -4.56 12.14
CA ILE A 20 -6.42 -3.66 12.60
C ILE A 20 -6.85 -2.91 13.87
N SER A 21 -8.07 -2.39 13.89
CA SER A 21 -8.62 -1.65 15.03
C SER A 21 -8.73 -2.54 16.28
N THR A 22 -9.19 -3.78 16.10
CA THR A 22 -9.33 -4.74 17.20
C THR A 22 -7.98 -5.15 17.76
N LEU A 23 -6.98 -5.43 16.91
CA LEU A 23 -5.62 -5.78 17.35
C LEU A 23 -4.97 -4.63 18.15
N LYS A 24 -5.17 -3.38 17.71
CA LYS A 24 -4.73 -2.19 18.45
C LYS A 24 -5.40 -2.08 19.82
N ILE A 25 -6.72 -2.28 19.90
CA ILE A 25 -7.47 -2.24 21.17
C ILE A 25 -6.99 -3.33 22.13
N MET A 26 -6.69 -4.52 21.60
CA MET A 26 -6.22 -5.66 22.39
C MET A 26 -4.73 -5.60 22.74
N GLY A 27 -3.98 -4.61 22.22
CA GLY A 27 -2.53 -4.49 22.42
C GLY A 27 -1.75 -5.70 21.89
N ILE A 28 -2.24 -6.31 20.79
CA ILE A 28 -1.60 -7.48 20.18
C ILE A 28 -0.68 -6.99 19.07
N ASP A 29 0.61 -7.19 19.26
CA ASP A 29 1.60 -6.96 18.21
C ASP A 29 1.43 -7.99 17.09
N TYR A 30 1.50 -7.52 15.85
CA TYR A 30 1.43 -8.34 14.65
C TYR A 30 2.46 -7.88 13.63
N HIS A 31 2.93 -8.81 12.80
CA HIS A 31 3.73 -8.55 11.62
C HIS A 31 2.88 -8.73 10.38
N THR A 32 3.15 -7.90 9.39
CA THR A 32 2.60 -8.06 8.05
C THR A 32 3.42 -9.11 7.29
N SER A 33 2.73 -9.99 6.58
CA SER A 33 3.32 -10.81 5.52
C SER A 33 3.59 -9.89 4.32
N GLU A 34 4.49 -8.93 4.45
CA GLU A 34 4.94 -8.15 3.29
C GLU A 34 5.61 -9.13 2.33
N LYS A 35 5.00 -9.33 1.16
CA LYS A 35 5.62 -10.12 0.09
C LYS A 35 6.78 -9.29 -0.45
N PRO A 36 8.03 -9.75 -0.32
CA PRO A 36 9.15 -9.04 -0.92
C PRO A 36 8.92 -8.96 -2.43
N GLN A 37 9.08 -7.77 -2.99
CA GLN A 37 9.03 -7.60 -4.42
C GLN A 37 10.13 -8.44 -5.08
N THR A 38 9.79 -9.16 -6.14
CA THR A 38 10.78 -9.85 -6.96
C THR A 38 11.58 -8.86 -7.79
N LEU A 39 12.80 -9.23 -8.20
CA LEU A 39 13.61 -8.38 -9.08
C LEU A 39 12.89 -8.05 -10.40
N ALA A 40 12.07 -8.97 -10.90
CA ALA A 40 11.29 -8.76 -12.12
C ALA A 40 10.22 -7.69 -11.94
N GLU A 41 9.44 -7.77 -10.85
CA GLU A 41 8.44 -6.76 -10.51
C GLU A 41 9.08 -5.39 -10.28
N TYR A 42 10.22 -5.34 -9.57
CA TYR A 42 10.95 -4.10 -9.35
C TYR A 42 11.37 -3.43 -10.66
N ASN A 43 11.95 -4.20 -11.57
CA ASN A 43 12.34 -3.68 -12.89
C ASN A 43 11.13 -3.26 -13.73
N GLN A 44 10.01 -3.97 -13.62
CA GLN A 44 8.77 -3.60 -14.30
C GLN A 44 8.25 -2.25 -13.80
N ASP A 45 8.22 -2.04 -12.49
CA ASP A 45 7.77 -0.78 -11.87
C ASP A 45 8.69 0.38 -12.28
N LEU A 46 10.01 0.16 -12.32
CA LEU A 46 10.95 1.17 -12.81
C LEU A 46 10.69 1.57 -14.27
N ASN A 47 10.42 0.58 -15.14
CA ASN A 47 10.12 0.87 -16.54
C ASN A 47 8.78 1.61 -16.68
N ALA A 48 7.76 1.21 -15.93
CA ALA A 48 6.46 1.89 -15.91
C ALA A 48 6.61 3.35 -15.46
N GLY A 49 7.36 3.60 -14.38
CA GLY A 49 7.63 4.95 -13.89
C GLY A 49 8.42 5.80 -14.90
N ASN A 50 9.39 5.23 -15.60
CA ASN A 50 10.10 5.93 -16.66
C ASN A 50 9.16 6.30 -17.82
N ASP A 51 8.31 5.37 -18.26
CA ASP A 51 7.32 5.60 -19.31
C ASP A 51 6.33 6.73 -18.93
N GLU A 52 5.88 6.77 -17.68
CA GLU A 52 5.00 7.83 -17.15
C GLU A 52 5.68 9.21 -17.21
N ILE A 53 6.96 9.27 -16.83
CA ILE A 53 7.76 10.51 -16.91
C ILE A 53 7.91 10.95 -18.37
N GLU A 54 8.24 10.03 -19.28
CA GLU A 54 8.42 10.33 -20.71
C GLU A 54 7.13 10.83 -21.37
N LYS A 55 5.98 10.26 -20.99
CA LYS A 55 4.66 10.68 -21.50
C LYS A 55 4.16 11.97 -20.87
N GLY A 56 4.74 12.39 -19.73
CA GLY A 56 4.23 13.49 -18.93
C GLY A 56 2.98 13.12 -18.12
N ASP A 57 2.72 11.82 -17.94
CA ASP A 57 1.57 11.27 -17.24
C ASP A 57 1.81 11.21 -15.72
N PHE A 58 2.26 12.32 -15.12
CA PHE A 58 2.52 12.43 -13.68
C PHE A 58 1.88 13.68 -13.10
N ILE A 59 1.48 13.60 -11.82
CA ILE A 59 1.01 14.77 -11.07
C ILE A 59 2.17 15.38 -10.28
N ASN A 60 2.22 16.71 -10.23
CA ASN A 60 3.21 17.39 -9.39
C ASN A 60 2.70 17.52 -7.95
N ALA A 61 3.56 17.97 -7.04
CA ALA A 61 3.22 18.15 -5.63
C ALA A 61 2.04 19.13 -5.40
N VAL A 62 1.84 20.10 -6.29
CA VAL A 62 0.72 21.06 -6.22
C VAL A 62 -0.59 20.37 -6.58
N ASP A 63 -0.59 19.57 -7.64
CA ASP A 63 -1.74 18.77 -8.07
C ASP A 63 -2.12 17.72 -7.01
N LEU A 64 -1.12 17.03 -6.44
CA LEU A 64 -1.33 16.08 -5.35
C LEU A 64 -1.97 16.75 -4.13
N LYS A 65 -1.47 17.92 -3.71
CA LYS A 65 -2.04 18.68 -2.59
C LYS A 65 -3.49 19.08 -2.88
N LYS A 66 -3.79 19.47 -4.11
CA LYS A 66 -5.15 19.84 -4.55
C LYS A 66 -6.10 18.64 -4.53
N GLU A 67 -5.68 17.46 -5.00
CA GLU A 67 -6.50 16.23 -4.95
C GLU A 67 -6.73 15.76 -3.51
N ALA A 68 -5.69 15.74 -2.67
CA ALA A 68 -5.80 15.35 -1.27
C ALA A 68 -6.75 16.26 -0.46
N SER A 69 -6.90 17.53 -0.87
CA SER A 69 -7.81 18.48 -0.21
C SER A 69 -9.30 18.23 -0.53
N LYS A 70 -9.62 17.32 -1.46
CA LYS A 70 -11.00 16.96 -1.82
C LYS A 70 -11.56 15.81 -0.97
N TRP A 71 -10.71 15.14 -0.20
CA TRP A 71 -11.04 14.03 0.68
C TRP A 71 -11.19 14.55 2.12
#